data_AF-A0A918E9U0-F1
#
_entry.id   AF-A0A918E9U0-F1
#
_cell.length_a   1.000
_cell.length_b   1.000
_cell.length_c   1.000
_cell.angle_alpha   90.00
_cell.angle_beta   90.00
_cell.angle_gamma   90.00
#
_symmetry.space_group_name_H-M   'P 1'
#
loop_
_entity.id
_entity.type
_entity.pdbx_description
1 polymer ?
#
loop_
_entity_poly.entity_id
_entity_poly.type
_entity_poly.pdbx_seq_one_letter_code
_entity_poly.pdbx_strand_id
1 'polypeptide(L)'
;MRPLAHLADPDDAIAFPAFYALTAPAIRAIARGPLHRARHVGAACHAPVGPGGCAECEATVDDLILNSFARLRGPLPTTRSGEPVRELALVREHLISPQAAYEDTAALAHVLRGPAAEGEESWLRAARAQLIHYPLSHLEERIRRDDAVRRGAAARPDRDLRQAVWATPLRTDPATLDMLIFAVFRARRGASRRDIPADLCERHGLSPYEARRQMDAALLRLRILNPAFYTANLDVEPFTGIPWAAGYAHSAHGLEREAAQETLRQLTTPGRTCRRAYEAVIAGICAAGHGDCADPVGLAMASMDLARPSARRLVRTLVSLVAAAGPDWSEARCSIDSIVATRVHREHVLILTGLGPDEAALAQVAVRS
;
A
#
# COMPACT_ATOMS: atom_id res chain seq x y z
N MET A 1 5.16 -36.20 16.22
CA MET A 1 3.98 -36.34 15.34
C MET A 1 2.78 -35.79 16.10
N ARG A 2 2.01 -34.87 15.51
CA ARG A 2 0.79 -34.33 16.14
C ARG A 2 -0.41 -34.86 15.34
N PRO A 3 -1.28 -35.69 15.93
CA PRO A 3 -2.42 -36.23 15.20
C PRO A 3 -3.43 -35.14 14.85
N LEU A 4 -4.11 -35.28 13.72
CA LEU A 4 -5.12 -34.34 13.26
C LEU A 4 -6.29 -34.21 14.25
N ALA A 5 -6.63 -35.29 14.95
CA ALA A 5 -7.67 -35.30 15.99
C ALA A 5 -7.43 -34.25 17.10
N HIS A 6 -6.20 -33.80 17.34
CA HIS A 6 -5.93 -32.72 18.29
C HIS A 6 -6.63 -31.40 17.92
N LEU A 7 -7.01 -31.17 16.65
CA LEU A 7 -7.77 -29.98 16.26
C LEU A 7 -9.20 -29.97 16.84
N ALA A 8 -9.75 -31.14 17.17
CA ALA A 8 -11.05 -31.28 17.80
C ALA A 8 -11.01 -31.26 19.33
N ASP A 9 -9.81 -31.20 19.93
CA ASP A 9 -9.64 -31.22 21.38
C ASP A 9 -10.47 -30.11 22.06
N PRO A 10 -11.16 -30.37 23.18
CA PRO A 10 -11.89 -29.34 23.91
C PRO A 10 -10.98 -28.23 24.47
N ASP A 11 -9.71 -28.52 24.75
CA ASP A 11 -8.73 -27.54 25.22
C ASP A 11 -8.11 -26.78 24.04
N ASP A 12 -8.39 -25.48 23.98
CA ASP A 12 -7.83 -24.60 22.95
C ASP A 12 -6.30 -24.50 23.03
N ALA A 13 -5.68 -24.77 24.19
CA ALA A 13 -4.22 -24.85 24.31
C ALA A 13 -3.61 -26.03 23.55
N ILE A 14 -4.41 -27.06 23.23
CA ILE A 14 -4.03 -28.21 22.40
C ILE A 14 -4.49 -27.98 20.95
N ALA A 15 -5.76 -27.58 20.77
CA ALA A 15 -6.38 -27.44 19.47
C ALA A 15 -5.77 -26.32 18.62
N PHE A 16 -5.49 -25.15 19.22
CA PHE A 16 -4.95 -24.02 18.46
C PHE A 16 -3.53 -24.29 17.92
N PRO A 17 -2.55 -24.79 18.70
CA PRO A 17 -1.23 -25.14 18.15
C PRO A 17 -1.28 -26.20 17.04
N ALA A 18 -2.25 -27.13 17.09
CA ALA A 18 -2.44 -28.12 16.03
C ALA A 18 -3.05 -27.47 14.78
N PHE A 19 -4.09 -26.63 14.95
CA PHE A 19 -4.69 -25.84 13.87
C PHE A 19 -3.68 -24.91 13.18
N TYR A 20 -2.87 -24.21 13.98
CA TYR A 20 -1.83 -23.31 13.50
C TYR A 20 -0.79 -24.09 12.68
N ALA A 21 -0.32 -25.24 13.19
CA ALA A 21 0.62 -26.09 12.47
C ALA A 21 0.04 -26.59 11.12
N LEU A 22 -1.26 -26.89 11.06
CA LEU A 22 -1.94 -27.32 9.85
C LEU A 22 -2.09 -26.20 8.81
N THR A 23 -2.59 -25.04 9.22
CA THR A 23 -3.12 -24.03 8.30
C THR A 23 -2.18 -22.86 8.03
N ALA A 24 -1.34 -22.48 9.01
CA ALA A 24 -0.50 -21.30 8.90
C ALA A 24 0.48 -21.33 7.69
N PRO A 25 1.11 -22.47 7.33
CA PRO A 25 1.98 -22.52 6.15
C PRO A 25 1.26 -22.16 4.85
N ALA A 26 0.03 -22.64 4.67
CA ALA A 26 -0.76 -22.39 3.48
C ALA A 26 -1.33 -20.97 3.45
N ILE A 27 -1.87 -20.49 4.59
CA ILE A 27 -2.37 -19.11 4.71
C ILE A 27 -1.25 -18.11 4.43
N ARG A 28 -0.06 -18.28 5.02
CA ARG A 28 1.11 -17.41 4.74
C ARG A 28 1.48 -17.40 3.26
N ALA A 29 1.54 -18.57 2.64
CA ALA A 29 1.92 -18.69 1.23
C ALA A 29 0.94 -17.93 0.31
N ILE A 30 -0.36 -18.07 0.55
CA ILE A 30 -1.40 -17.48 -0.31
C ILE A 30 -1.63 -16.00 0.01
N ALA A 31 -1.58 -15.60 1.29
CA ALA A 31 -1.78 -14.22 1.72
C ALA A 31 -0.70 -13.26 1.20
N ARG A 32 0.52 -13.76 0.97
CA ARG A 32 1.68 -12.98 0.55
C ARG A 32 1.38 -12.10 -0.68
N GLY A 33 0.83 -12.67 -1.75
CA GLY A 33 0.54 -11.93 -2.98
C GLY A 33 -0.44 -10.77 -2.79
N PRO A 34 -1.66 -11.02 -2.27
CA PRO A 34 -2.63 -9.98 -1.92
C PRO A 34 -2.08 -8.91 -0.97
N LEU A 35 -1.34 -9.29 0.07
CA LEU A 35 -0.76 -8.34 1.03
C LEU A 35 0.32 -7.47 0.39
N HIS A 36 1.19 -8.04 -0.47
CA HIS A 36 2.18 -7.28 -1.22
C HIS A 36 1.52 -6.25 -2.14
N ARG A 37 0.46 -6.63 -2.85
CA ARG A 37 -0.27 -5.68 -3.70
C ARG A 37 -1.05 -4.64 -2.90
N ALA A 38 -1.56 -5.00 -1.72
CA ALA A 38 -2.32 -4.10 -0.87
C ALA A 38 -1.44 -3.03 -0.21
N ARG A 39 -0.34 -3.45 0.44
CA ARG A 39 0.50 -2.60 1.30
C ARG A 39 1.79 -2.11 0.64
N HIS A 40 2.35 -2.91 -0.25
CA HIS A 40 3.66 -2.66 -0.85
C HIS A 40 3.57 -2.31 -2.34
N VAL A 41 2.36 -2.19 -2.89
CA VAL A 41 2.13 -1.87 -4.31
C VAL A 41 2.89 -2.84 -5.23
N GLY A 42 2.97 -4.11 -4.81
CA GLY A 42 3.68 -5.17 -5.53
C GLY A 42 5.20 -5.21 -5.29
N ALA A 43 5.77 -4.28 -4.52
CA ALA A 43 7.17 -4.36 -4.08
C ALA A 43 7.38 -5.55 -3.14
N ALA A 44 8.64 -6.00 -3.04
CA ALA A 44 9.01 -7.05 -2.12
C ALA A 44 8.76 -6.62 -0.66
N CYS A 45 8.13 -7.50 0.12
CA CYS A 45 7.97 -7.34 1.55
C CYS A 45 9.12 -8.06 2.24
N HIS A 46 9.81 -7.38 3.15
CA HIS A 46 10.92 -7.94 3.90
C HIS A 46 10.59 -7.97 5.40
N ALA A 47 10.76 -9.13 6.03
CA ALA A 47 10.83 -9.20 7.48
C ALA A 47 12.11 -8.49 7.97
N PRO A 48 12.08 -7.85 9.16
CA PRO A 48 13.30 -7.40 9.82
C PRO A 48 14.29 -8.55 10.08
N VAL A 49 13.78 -9.78 10.21
CA VAL A 49 14.57 -10.99 10.47
C VAL A 49 13.88 -12.22 9.86
N GLY A 50 14.64 -13.04 9.11
CA GLY A 50 14.17 -14.33 8.59
C GLY A 50 13.31 -14.30 7.31
N PRO A 51 12.75 -15.44 6.88
CA PRO A 51 12.05 -15.60 5.59
C PRO A 51 10.57 -15.14 5.58
N GLY A 52 10.17 -14.28 6.51
CA GLY A 52 8.78 -13.82 6.71
C GLY A 52 8.41 -12.54 5.94
N GLY A 53 7.17 -12.09 6.12
CA GLY A 53 6.75 -10.72 5.76
C GLY A 53 7.13 -9.70 6.83
N CYS A 54 6.87 -8.42 6.55
CA CYS A 54 7.01 -7.37 7.56
C CYS A 54 6.03 -7.61 8.73
N ALA A 55 6.30 -6.97 9.88
CA ALA A 55 5.51 -7.15 11.09
C ALA A 55 4.00 -6.95 10.88
N GLU A 56 3.60 -5.96 10.07
CA GLU A 56 2.17 -5.74 9.79
C GLU A 56 1.56 -6.88 8.98
N CYS A 57 2.28 -7.39 7.98
CA CYS A 57 1.82 -8.50 7.14
C CYS A 57 1.67 -9.79 7.95
N GLU A 58 2.63 -10.10 8.83
CA GLU A 58 2.53 -11.25 9.73
C GLU A 58 1.38 -11.07 10.73
N ALA A 59 1.21 -9.90 11.35
CA ALA A 59 0.08 -9.63 12.24
C ALA A 59 -1.28 -9.86 11.55
N THR A 60 -1.41 -9.44 10.29
CA THR A 60 -2.62 -9.70 9.49
C THR A 60 -2.82 -11.19 9.19
N VAL A 61 -1.75 -11.95 8.99
CA VAL A 61 -1.85 -13.40 8.82
C VAL A 61 -2.26 -14.08 10.13
N ASP A 62 -1.71 -13.65 11.26
CA ASP A 62 -2.08 -14.18 12.57
C ASP A 62 -3.56 -13.90 12.87
N ASP A 63 -4.07 -12.70 12.56
CA ASP A 63 -5.50 -12.38 12.65
C ASP A 63 -6.35 -13.30 11.76
N LEU A 64 -5.91 -13.61 10.53
CA LEU A 64 -6.61 -14.52 9.64
C LEU A 64 -6.67 -15.95 10.21
N ILE A 65 -5.59 -16.43 10.79
CA ILE A 65 -5.49 -17.74 11.44
C ILE A 65 -6.43 -17.79 12.64
N LEU A 66 -6.37 -16.79 13.53
CA LEU A 66 -7.22 -16.70 14.71
C LEU A 66 -8.70 -16.67 14.34
N ASN A 67 -9.08 -15.86 13.34
CA ASN A 67 -10.47 -15.80 12.85
C ASN A 67 -10.93 -17.14 12.24
N SER A 68 -10.04 -17.84 11.55
CA SER A 68 -10.35 -19.15 10.95
C SER A 68 -10.50 -20.23 12.02
N PHE A 69 -9.67 -20.19 13.07
CA PHE A 69 -9.80 -21.08 14.22
C PHE A 69 -11.11 -20.83 14.98
N ALA A 70 -11.43 -19.57 15.28
CA ALA A 70 -12.69 -19.19 15.92
C ALA A 70 -13.90 -19.66 15.10
N ARG A 71 -13.83 -19.57 13.76
CA ARG A 71 -14.85 -20.08 12.86
C ARG A 71 -14.94 -21.61 12.88
N LEU A 72 -13.82 -22.32 12.96
CA LEU A 72 -13.81 -23.78 13.10
C LEU A 72 -14.40 -24.24 14.43
N ARG A 73 -14.23 -23.48 15.53
CA ARG A 73 -14.70 -23.84 16.87
C ARG A 73 -16.12 -23.37 17.19
N GLY A 74 -16.54 -22.24 16.63
CA GLY A 74 -17.84 -21.62 16.92
C GLY A 74 -19.05 -22.39 16.39
N PRO A 75 -20.26 -21.81 16.40
CA PRO A 75 -21.42 -22.39 15.72
C PRO A 75 -21.13 -22.62 14.23
N LEU A 76 -21.71 -23.67 13.64
CA LEU A 76 -21.60 -23.87 12.19
C LEU A 76 -22.26 -22.66 11.48
N PRO A 77 -21.53 -21.94 10.63
CA PRO A 77 -22.10 -20.83 9.89
C PRO A 77 -23.16 -21.36 8.92
N THR A 78 -24.17 -20.55 8.66
CA THR A 78 -25.27 -20.88 7.75
C THR A 78 -25.16 -20.10 6.45
N THR A 79 -25.68 -20.69 5.38
CA THR A 79 -25.84 -20.05 4.08
C THR A 79 -27.01 -19.06 4.12
N ARG A 80 -27.24 -18.34 3.01
CA ARG A 80 -28.41 -17.45 2.90
C ARG A 80 -29.75 -18.18 2.97
N SER A 81 -29.79 -19.47 2.64
CA SER A 81 -30.97 -20.33 2.80
C SER A 81 -31.13 -20.87 4.22
N GLY A 82 -30.22 -20.55 5.15
CA GLY A 82 -30.24 -21.03 6.53
C GLY A 82 -29.62 -22.42 6.72
N GLU A 83 -29.13 -23.05 5.66
CA GLU A 83 -28.49 -24.37 5.74
C GLU A 83 -27.05 -24.26 6.28
N PRO A 84 -26.54 -25.23 7.05
CA PRO A 84 -25.14 -25.23 7.46
C PRO A 84 -24.19 -25.23 6.26
N VAL A 85 -23.06 -24.52 6.38
CA VAL A 85 -21.98 -24.58 5.38
C VAL A 85 -21.40 -26.00 5.35
N ARG A 86 -21.78 -26.75 4.31
CA ARG A 86 -21.47 -28.17 4.13
C ARG A 86 -19.99 -28.50 4.30
N GLU A 87 -19.11 -27.68 3.72
CA GLU A 87 -17.67 -27.91 3.79
C GLU A 87 -17.16 -27.84 5.24
N LEU A 88 -17.64 -26.88 6.04
CA LEU A 88 -17.17 -26.77 7.42
C LEU A 88 -17.74 -27.89 8.30
N ALA A 89 -18.97 -28.34 8.02
CA ALA A 89 -19.54 -29.52 8.66
C ALA A 89 -18.71 -30.77 8.36
N LEU A 90 -18.34 -30.99 7.10
CA LEU A 90 -17.50 -32.11 6.66
C LEU A 90 -16.12 -32.12 7.33
N VAL A 91 -15.50 -30.94 7.47
CA VAL A 91 -14.22 -30.83 8.20
C VAL A 91 -14.41 -31.24 9.65
N ARG A 92 -15.41 -30.71 10.35
CA ARG A 92 -15.65 -31.04 11.77
C ARG A 92 -15.97 -32.51 11.99
N GLU A 93 -16.75 -33.11 11.10
CA GLU A 93 -17.07 -34.54 11.12
C GLU A 93 -15.79 -35.39 10.99
N HIS A 94 -14.89 -35.03 10.06
CA HIS A 94 -13.63 -35.74 9.90
C HIS A 94 -12.72 -35.60 11.13
N LEU A 95 -12.62 -34.41 11.71
CA LEU A 95 -11.73 -34.14 12.85
C LEU A 95 -12.07 -34.97 14.10
N ILE A 96 -13.33 -35.42 14.25
CA ILE A 96 -13.76 -36.31 15.34
C ILE A 96 -13.80 -37.79 14.94
N SER A 97 -13.47 -38.12 13.69
CA SER A 97 -13.46 -39.50 13.21
C SER A 97 -12.28 -40.28 13.81
N PRO A 98 -12.38 -41.61 13.92
CA PRO A 98 -11.26 -42.44 14.35
C PRO A 98 -10.03 -42.31 13.45
N GLN A 99 -10.24 -42.02 12.16
CA GLN A 99 -9.17 -41.89 11.17
C GLN A 99 -8.24 -40.70 11.49
N ALA A 100 -8.80 -39.57 11.94
CA ALA A 100 -8.03 -38.36 12.27
C ALA A 100 -6.99 -38.57 13.39
N ALA A 101 -7.13 -39.62 14.22
CA ALA A 101 -6.16 -39.97 15.25
C ALA A 101 -4.83 -40.51 14.67
N TYR A 102 -4.84 -41.01 13.43
CA TYR A 102 -3.68 -41.61 12.77
C TYR A 102 -3.05 -40.71 11.71
N GLU A 103 -3.66 -39.56 11.42
CA GLU A 103 -3.20 -38.63 10.39
C GLU A 103 -2.23 -37.60 10.99
N ASP A 104 -1.05 -37.42 10.37
CA ASP A 104 -0.07 -36.44 10.83
C ASP A 104 -0.39 -35.04 10.31
N THR A 105 -0.55 -34.10 11.24
CA THR A 105 -0.83 -32.70 10.96
C THR A 105 0.25 -32.06 10.08
N ALA A 106 1.53 -32.40 10.29
CA ALA A 106 2.63 -31.81 9.53
C ALA A 106 2.64 -32.27 8.06
N ALA A 107 2.37 -33.56 7.82
CA ALA A 107 2.21 -34.10 6.47
C ALA A 107 1.04 -33.43 5.74
N LEU A 108 -0.12 -33.30 6.39
CA LEU A 108 -1.30 -32.65 5.82
C LEU A 108 -1.10 -31.15 5.57
N ALA A 109 -0.33 -30.46 6.42
CA ALA A 109 0.03 -29.06 6.21
C ALA A 109 0.81 -28.85 4.90
N HIS A 110 1.69 -29.80 4.57
CA HIS A 110 2.41 -29.78 3.28
C HIS A 110 1.45 -29.93 2.10
N VAL A 111 0.46 -30.83 2.21
CA VAL A 111 -0.57 -31.02 1.17
C VAL A 111 -1.42 -29.76 1.01
N LEU A 112 -1.88 -29.16 2.12
CA LEU A 112 -2.68 -27.92 2.10
C LEU A 112 -1.92 -26.70 1.56
N ARG A 113 -0.59 -26.68 1.67
CA ARG A 113 0.24 -25.62 1.08
C ARG A 113 0.34 -25.73 -0.45
N GLY A 114 0.30 -26.95 -0.99
CA GLY A 114 0.34 -27.20 -2.43
C GLY A 114 -0.98 -26.90 -3.15
N PRO A 115 -1.01 -26.97 -4.50
CA PRO A 115 -2.25 -26.94 -5.25
C PRO A 115 -3.12 -28.17 -4.93
N ALA A 116 -4.43 -28.06 -5.14
CA ALA A 116 -5.34 -29.20 -4.99
C ALA A 116 -4.98 -30.30 -6.00
N ALA A 117 -4.85 -31.54 -5.51
CA ALA A 117 -4.57 -32.70 -6.35
C ALA A 117 -5.86 -33.34 -6.88
N GLU A 118 -5.76 -33.99 -8.04
CA GLU A 118 -6.82 -34.87 -8.53
C GLU A 118 -6.98 -36.05 -7.56
N GLY A 119 -8.21 -36.35 -7.14
CA GLY A 119 -8.47 -37.37 -6.12
C GLY A 119 -8.24 -36.95 -4.67
N GLU A 120 -7.98 -35.67 -4.39
CA GLU A 120 -7.89 -35.15 -3.00
C GLU A 120 -9.14 -35.55 -2.18
N GLU A 121 -8.91 -35.98 -0.93
CA GLU A 121 -10.00 -36.35 -0.02
C GLU A 121 -10.98 -35.19 0.18
N SER A 122 -12.26 -35.53 0.31
CA SER A 122 -13.35 -34.54 0.32
C SER A 122 -13.24 -33.56 1.48
N TRP A 123 -12.86 -34.03 2.67
CA TRP A 123 -12.67 -33.19 3.85
C TRP A 123 -11.47 -32.25 3.70
N LEU A 124 -10.39 -32.70 3.02
CA LEU A 124 -9.20 -31.89 2.82
C LEU A 124 -9.46 -30.76 1.81
N ARG A 125 -10.20 -31.05 0.74
CA ARG A 125 -10.72 -30.03 -0.18
C ARG A 125 -11.61 -29.02 0.54
N ALA A 126 -12.48 -29.50 1.45
CA ALA A 126 -13.33 -28.65 2.26
C ALA A 126 -12.54 -27.77 3.24
N ALA A 127 -11.51 -28.32 3.90
CA ALA A 127 -10.58 -27.57 4.76
C ALA A 127 -9.86 -26.48 3.96
N ARG A 128 -9.35 -26.82 2.78
CA ARG A 128 -8.72 -25.86 1.87
C ARG A 128 -9.66 -24.72 1.50
N ALA A 129 -10.91 -25.03 1.13
CA ALA A 129 -11.89 -24.02 0.79
C ALA A 129 -12.23 -23.10 1.98
N GLN A 130 -12.54 -23.66 3.15
CA GLN A 130 -13.13 -22.89 4.26
C GLN A 130 -12.10 -22.30 5.24
N LEU A 131 -10.98 -22.97 5.46
CA LEU A 131 -9.97 -22.56 6.44
C LEU A 131 -8.83 -21.77 5.81
N ILE A 132 -8.59 -21.94 4.49
CA ILE A 132 -7.49 -21.28 3.80
C ILE A 132 -8.01 -20.23 2.83
N HIS A 133 -8.81 -20.61 1.82
CA HIS A 133 -9.20 -19.65 0.77
C HIS A 133 -10.28 -18.67 1.20
N TYR A 134 -11.30 -19.12 1.95
CA TYR A 134 -12.39 -18.24 2.36
C TYR A 134 -11.92 -17.00 3.16
N PRO A 135 -11.05 -17.12 4.19
CA PRO A 135 -10.52 -15.95 4.93
C PRO A 135 -9.72 -14.97 4.06
N LEU A 136 -9.10 -15.51 3.00
CA LEU A 136 -8.27 -14.78 2.04
C LEU A 136 -9.10 -14.16 0.90
N SER A 137 -10.38 -14.53 0.79
CA SER A 137 -11.29 -13.92 -0.17
C SER A 137 -11.40 -12.42 0.08
N HIS A 138 -11.16 -11.63 -0.97
CA HIS A 138 -11.15 -10.17 -0.90
C HIS A 138 -10.14 -9.57 0.11
N LEU A 139 -9.07 -10.30 0.46
CA LEU A 139 -8.07 -9.82 1.41
C LEU A 139 -7.45 -8.49 0.95
N GLU A 140 -7.10 -8.39 -0.33
CA GLU A 140 -6.48 -7.19 -0.89
C GLU A 140 -7.39 -5.96 -0.75
N GLU A 141 -8.67 -6.09 -1.11
CA GLU A 141 -9.65 -5.02 -1.00
C GLU A 141 -9.94 -4.63 0.46
N ARG A 142 -10.03 -5.62 1.36
CA ARG A 142 -10.25 -5.39 2.79
C ARG A 142 -9.08 -4.62 3.39
N ILE A 143 -7.85 -5.08 3.20
CA ILE A 143 -6.67 -4.41 3.75
C ILE A 143 -6.51 -3.00 3.20
N ARG A 144 -6.70 -2.79 1.89
CA ARG A 144 -6.67 -1.43 1.33
C ARG A 144 -7.72 -0.50 1.95
N ARG A 145 -8.91 -1.03 2.25
CA ARG A 145 -9.98 -0.27 2.91
C ARG A 145 -9.57 0.08 4.35
N ASP A 146 -9.10 -0.88 5.11
CA ASP A 146 -8.72 -0.68 6.50
C ASP A 146 -7.53 0.30 6.60
N ASP A 147 -6.54 0.17 5.72
CA ASP A 147 -5.39 1.09 5.61
C ASP A 147 -5.83 2.50 5.19
N ALA A 148 -6.84 2.62 4.34
CA ALA A 148 -7.41 3.91 3.96
C ALA A 148 -8.10 4.56 5.18
N VAL A 149 -8.94 3.82 5.89
CA VAL A 149 -9.63 4.30 7.10
C VAL A 149 -8.63 4.70 8.19
N ARG A 150 -7.58 3.90 8.43
CA ARG A 150 -6.51 4.23 9.38
C ARG A 150 -5.80 5.55 9.06
N ARG A 151 -5.76 5.96 7.79
CA ARG A 151 -5.20 7.24 7.34
C ARG A 151 -6.22 8.39 7.27
N GLY A 152 -7.45 8.17 7.75
CA GLY A 152 -8.53 9.15 7.72
C GLY A 152 -9.21 9.28 6.35
N ALA A 153 -8.94 8.35 5.42
CA ALA A 153 -9.58 8.32 4.10
C ALA A 153 -10.92 7.59 4.15
N ALA A 154 -11.74 7.78 3.11
CA ALA A 154 -13.07 7.20 3.05
C ALA A 154 -13.04 5.66 3.00
N ALA A 155 -13.90 4.97 3.73
CA ALA A 155 -13.99 3.50 3.57
C ALA A 155 -14.55 3.09 2.19
N ARG A 156 -15.50 3.89 1.67
CA ARG A 156 -16.22 3.65 0.41
C ARG A 156 -16.29 4.94 -0.42
N PRO A 157 -15.21 5.31 -1.12
CA PRO A 157 -15.15 6.59 -1.84
C PRO A 157 -16.18 6.69 -2.96
N ASP A 158 -16.54 5.58 -3.59
CA ASP A 158 -17.60 5.50 -4.59
C ASP A 158 -18.95 5.90 -4.01
N ARG A 159 -19.29 5.38 -2.82
CA ARG A 159 -20.53 5.71 -2.10
C ARG A 159 -20.54 7.18 -1.73
N ASP A 160 -19.44 7.69 -1.18
CA ASP A 160 -19.35 9.08 -0.74
C ASP A 160 -19.51 10.04 -1.92
N LEU A 161 -18.83 9.77 -3.04
CA LEU A 161 -18.96 10.57 -4.27
C LEU A 161 -20.38 10.50 -4.88
N ARG A 162 -21.08 9.36 -4.74
CA ARG A 162 -22.44 9.16 -5.27
C ARG A 162 -23.54 9.72 -4.36
N GLN A 163 -23.34 9.74 -3.05
CA GLN A 163 -24.42 9.96 -2.07
C GLN A 163 -24.21 11.18 -1.18
N ALA A 164 -22.98 11.62 -0.93
CA ALA A 164 -22.74 12.71 0.01
C ALA A 164 -23.27 14.04 -0.52
N VAL A 165 -23.84 14.85 0.39
CA VAL A 165 -24.42 16.17 0.05
C VAL A 165 -23.38 17.08 -0.60
N TRP A 166 -22.14 17.10 -0.07
CA TRP A 166 -21.05 17.91 -0.61
C TRP A 166 -20.65 17.52 -2.05
N ALA A 167 -20.89 16.27 -2.45
CA ALA A 167 -20.55 15.76 -3.78
C ALA A 167 -21.62 16.06 -4.84
N THR A 168 -22.76 16.64 -4.46
CA THR A 168 -23.84 17.02 -5.39
C THR A 168 -23.36 17.74 -6.64
N PRO A 169 -22.48 18.76 -6.56
CA PRO A 169 -22.03 19.47 -7.75
C PRO A 169 -21.15 18.61 -8.68
N LEU A 170 -20.55 17.52 -8.19
CA LEU A 170 -19.73 16.59 -8.97
C LEU A 170 -20.57 15.55 -9.74
N ARG A 171 -21.84 15.40 -9.35
CA ARG A 171 -22.77 14.40 -9.93
C ARG A 171 -23.57 14.93 -11.12
N THR A 172 -23.37 16.20 -11.50
CA THR A 172 -24.09 16.82 -12.63
C THR A 172 -23.75 16.19 -13.97
N ASP A 173 -22.58 15.55 -14.06
CA ASP A 173 -22.09 14.88 -15.25
C ASP A 173 -21.62 13.46 -14.88
N PRO A 174 -22.24 12.40 -15.42
CA PRO A 174 -21.87 11.01 -15.16
C PRO A 174 -20.41 10.69 -15.51
N ALA A 175 -19.88 11.27 -16.57
CA ALA A 175 -18.49 11.04 -16.99
C ALA A 175 -17.52 11.60 -15.94
N THR A 176 -17.73 12.84 -15.49
CA THR A 176 -16.98 13.44 -14.38
C THR A 176 -16.98 12.56 -13.12
N LEU A 177 -18.14 12.03 -12.72
CA LEU A 177 -18.26 11.20 -11.53
C LEU A 177 -17.49 9.88 -11.65
N ASP A 178 -17.62 9.18 -12.78
CA ASP A 178 -16.93 7.91 -13.00
C ASP A 178 -15.40 8.12 -13.11
N MET A 179 -14.96 9.21 -13.74
CA MET A 179 -13.55 9.62 -13.78
C MET A 179 -13.00 9.85 -12.37
N LEU A 180 -13.72 10.56 -11.51
CA LEU A 180 -13.30 10.77 -10.11
C LEU A 180 -13.23 9.47 -9.32
N ILE A 181 -14.22 8.60 -9.46
CA ILE A 181 -14.23 7.28 -8.80
C ILE A 181 -13.01 6.48 -9.26
N PHE A 182 -12.74 6.45 -10.57
CA PHE A 182 -11.56 5.79 -11.14
C PHE A 182 -10.26 6.37 -10.57
N ALA A 183 -10.10 7.70 -10.57
CA ALA A 183 -8.91 8.38 -10.06
C ALA A 183 -8.64 8.05 -8.59
N VAL A 184 -9.68 8.03 -7.74
CA VAL A 184 -9.53 7.65 -6.32
C VAL A 184 -9.07 6.21 -6.18
N PHE A 185 -9.66 5.27 -6.93
CA PHE A 185 -9.24 3.88 -6.87
C PHE A 185 -7.82 3.64 -7.42
N ARG A 186 -7.40 4.40 -8.44
CA ARG A 186 -6.02 4.37 -8.97
C ARG A 186 -5.03 4.90 -7.94
N ALA A 187 -5.30 6.07 -7.35
CA ALA A 187 -4.45 6.65 -6.32
C ALA A 187 -4.27 5.70 -5.13
N ARG A 188 -5.36 5.05 -4.68
CA ARG A 188 -5.30 4.02 -3.63
C ARG A 188 -4.47 2.80 -3.97
N ARG A 189 -4.36 2.48 -5.26
CA ARG A 189 -3.52 1.39 -5.77
C ARG A 189 -2.08 1.84 -6.04
N GLY A 190 -1.72 3.08 -5.67
CA GLY A 190 -0.40 3.65 -5.94
C GLY A 190 -0.12 3.84 -7.43
N ALA A 191 -1.17 3.94 -8.25
CA ALA A 191 -1.06 4.06 -9.69
C ALA A 191 -1.48 5.46 -10.14
N SER A 192 -0.85 5.95 -11.20
CA SER A 192 -1.14 7.26 -11.77
C SER A 192 -2.64 7.41 -12.04
N ARG A 193 -3.22 8.46 -11.44
CA ARG A 193 -4.61 8.88 -11.66
C ARG A 193 -4.85 9.46 -13.06
N ARG A 194 -3.78 9.78 -13.81
CA ARG A 194 -3.85 10.42 -15.14
C ARG A 194 -3.92 9.44 -16.30
N ASP A 195 -3.72 8.14 -16.05
CA ASP A 195 -3.78 7.09 -17.07
C ASP A 195 -5.22 6.56 -17.15
N ILE A 196 -6.06 7.26 -17.91
CA ILE A 196 -7.47 6.91 -18.09
C ILE A 196 -7.56 5.73 -19.07
N PRO A 197 -8.26 4.65 -18.73
CA PRO A 197 -8.30 3.47 -19.57
C PRO A 197 -9.26 3.66 -20.74
N ALA A 198 -8.96 3.05 -21.88
CA ALA A 198 -9.69 3.27 -23.14
C ALA A 198 -11.18 2.93 -23.01
N ASP A 199 -11.52 1.88 -22.25
CA ASP A 199 -12.91 1.46 -22.01
C ASP A 199 -13.73 2.54 -21.28
N LEU A 200 -13.10 3.34 -20.42
CA LEU A 200 -13.78 4.42 -19.72
C LEU A 200 -14.01 5.62 -20.64
N CYS A 201 -13.08 5.89 -21.56
CA CYS A 201 -13.24 6.90 -22.61
C CYS A 201 -14.36 6.51 -23.59
N GLU A 202 -14.35 5.27 -24.08
CA GLU A 202 -15.35 4.74 -25.01
C GLU A 202 -16.76 4.77 -24.43
N ARG A 203 -16.92 4.36 -23.16
CA ARG A 203 -18.23 4.38 -22.47
C ARG A 203 -18.88 5.75 -22.42
N HIS A 204 -18.09 6.81 -22.38
CA HIS A 204 -18.56 8.19 -22.30
C HIS A 204 -18.42 8.95 -23.62
N GLY A 205 -18.01 8.28 -24.70
CA GLY A 205 -17.82 8.90 -26.02
C GLY A 205 -16.74 10.00 -26.05
N LEU A 206 -15.73 9.89 -25.17
CA LEU A 206 -14.69 10.91 -25.02
C LEU A 206 -13.42 10.49 -25.75
N SER A 207 -12.76 11.44 -26.40
CA SER A 207 -11.37 11.25 -26.79
C SER A 207 -10.46 11.19 -25.56
N PRO A 208 -9.27 10.57 -25.66
CA PRO A 208 -8.32 10.55 -24.54
C PRO A 208 -7.93 11.95 -24.02
N TYR A 209 -7.88 12.94 -24.92
CA TYR A 209 -7.58 14.33 -24.57
C TYR A 209 -8.71 14.99 -23.77
N GLU A 210 -9.96 14.81 -24.21
CA GLU A 210 -11.14 15.33 -23.52
C GLU A 210 -11.31 14.68 -22.15
N ALA A 211 -11.17 13.35 -22.09
CA ALA A 211 -11.21 12.61 -20.83
C ALA A 211 -10.19 13.13 -19.82
N ARG A 212 -8.96 13.43 -20.27
CA ARG A 212 -7.92 13.99 -19.41
C ARG A 212 -8.26 15.40 -18.93
N ARG A 213 -8.68 16.29 -19.83
CA ARG A 213 -9.11 17.64 -19.44
C ARG A 213 -10.26 17.62 -18.44
N GLN A 214 -11.22 16.73 -18.65
CA GLN A 214 -12.38 16.56 -17.80
C GLN A 214 -11.99 15.99 -16.43
N MET A 215 -11.08 15.01 -16.39
CA MET A 215 -10.48 14.50 -15.16
C MET A 215 -9.78 15.60 -14.37
N ASP A 216 -8.94 16.42 -15.02
CA ASP A 216 -8.21 17.50 -14.34
C ASP A 216 -9.17 18.55 -13.77
N ALA A 217 -10.20 18.93 -14.53
CA ALA A 217 -11.25 19.84 -14.06
C ALA A 217 -12.05 19.24 -12.89
N ALA A 218 -12.36 17.94 -12.95
CA ALA A 218 -13.07 17.23 -11.90
C ALA A 218 -12.25 17.17 -10.60
N LEU A 219 -10.96 16.86 -10.70
CA LEU A 219 -10.03 16.80 -9.57
C LEU A 219 -9.87 18.18 -8.91
N LEU A 220 -9.75 19.24 -9.71
CA LEU A 220 -9.70 20.61 -9.22
C LEU A 220 -10.99 20.96 -8.48
N ARG A 221 -12.15 20.63 -9.06
CA ARG A 221 -13.45 20.88 -8.44
C ARG A 221 -13.63 20.11 -7.14
N LEU A 222 -13.21 18.84 -7.09
CA LEU A 222 -13.21 18.03 -5.88
C LEU A 222 -12.33 18.66 -4.78
N ARG A 223 -11.13 19.13 -5.14
CA ARG A 223 -10.21 19.81 -4.22
C ARG A 223 -10.81 21.07 -3.61
N ILE A 224 -11.61 21.81 -4.37
CA ILE A 224 -12.30 23.02 -3.89
C ILE A 224 -13.49 22.65 -2.99
N LEU A 225 -14.33 21.69 -3.42
CA LEU A 225 -15.55 21.32 -2.71
C LEU A 225 -15.30 20.57 -1.40
N ASN A 226 -14.33 19.65 -1.39
CA ASN A 226 -13.98 18.89 -0.21
C ASN A 226 -12.46 18.63 -0.17
N PRO A 227 -11.67 19.62 0.28
CA PRO A 227 -10.22 19.50 0.36
C PRO A 227 -9.76 18.39 1.29
N ALA A 228 -10.53 18.07 2.34
CA ALA A 228 -10.21 16.99 3.27
C ALA A 228 -10.35 15.61 2.59
N PHE A 229 -11.46 15.37 1.87
CA PHE A 229 -11.64 14.15 1.09
C PHE A 229 -10.56 14.02 0.01
N TYR A 230 -10.29 15.11 -0.73
CA TYR A 230 -9.23 15.12 -1.74
C TYR A 230 -7.89 14.75 -1.11
N THR A 231 -7.51 15.40 -0.01
CA THR A 231 -6.23 15.14 0.67
C THR A 231 -6.13 13.70 1.16
N ALA A 232 -7.17 13.19 1.82
CA ALA A 232 -7.15 11.86 2.39
C ALA A 232 -7.17 10.73 1.34
N ASN A 233 -7.75 10.96 0.16
CA ASN A 233 -7.97 9.91 -0.85
C ASN A 233 -7.08 10.00 -2.10
N LEU A 234 -6.65 11.21 -2.46
CA LEU A 234 -5.98 11.51 -3.73
C LEU A 234 -4.61 12.17 -3.54
N ASP A 235 -4.39 12.89 -2.43
CA ASP A 235 -3.06 13.43 -2.07
C ASP A 235 -2.17 12.37 -1.37
N VAL A 236 -2.58 11.11 -1.50
CA VAL A 236 -1.80 9.94 -1.13
C VAL A 236 -1.08 9.46 -2.39
N GLU A 237 0.03 10.11 -2.73
CA GLU A 237 0.94 9.63 -3.78
C GLU A 237 2.40 9.85 -3.35
N PRO A 238 3.36 9.12 -3.95
CA PRO A 238 3.65 7.76 -3.56
C PRO A 238 5.07 7.73 -3.00
N PHE A 239 5.21 7.62 -1.69
CA PHE A 239 6.48 7.18 -1.12
C PHE A 239 6.77 5.69 -1.42
N THR A 240 6.16 5.11 -2.47
CA THR A 240 6.32 3.71 -2.90
C THR A 240 7.74 3.40 -3.40
N GLY A 241 8.63 4.38 -3.40
CA GLY A 241 10.07 4.20 -3.60
C GLY A 241 10.95 4.52 -2.40
N ILE A 242 10.36 4.96 -1.28
CA ILE A 242 11.08 5.24 -0.04
C ILE A 242 10.70 4.14 0.96
N PRO A 243 11.58 3.16 1.22
CA PRO A 243 11.27 1.93 1.95
C PRO A 243 10.59 2.12 3.32
N TRP A 244 10.69 3.30 3.93
CA TRP A 244 10.28 3.59 5.30
C TRP A 244 9.10 4.55 5.46
N ALA A 245 8.50 5.05 4.37
CA ALA A 245 7.39 6.00 4.47
C ALA A 245 6.05 5.37 4.92
N ALA A 246 6.00 4.04 4.99
CA ALA A 246 5.00 3.32 5.76
C ALA A 246 5.39 3.33 7.25
N GLY A 247 5.11 4.44 7.93
CA GLY A 247 4.85 4.40 9.38
C GLY A 247 6.03 4.40 10.35
N TYR A 248 7.29 4.52 9.93
CA TYR A 248 8.40 4.62 10.89
C TYR A 248 9.10 5.97 10.84
N ALA A 249 8.95 6.72 11.93
CA ALA A 249 9.99 7.63 12.39
C ALA A 249 11.22 6.77 12.75
N HIS A 250 12.01 6.38 11.76
CA HIS A 250 13.41 6.08 12.05
C HIS A 250 14.04 7.42 12.45
N SER A 251 14.43 7.51 13.71
CA SER A 251 15.35 8.51 14.20
C SER A 251 16.47 8.65 13.17
N ALA A 252 16.81 9.87 12.77
CA ALA A 252 17.84 10.16 11.77
C ALA A 252 19.26 9.63 12.12
N HIS A 253 19.39 8.86 13.20
CA HIS A 253 20.62 8.34 13.79
C HIS A 253 20.96 6.90 13.40
N GLY A 254 20.38 6.34 12.33
CA GLY A 254 20.67 4.94 11.96
C GLY A 254 20.45 4.56 10.50
N LEU A 255 20.33 5.51 9.57
CA LEU A 255 20.38 5.15 8.15
C LEU A 255 21.84 4.92 7.77
N GLU A 256 22.21 3.66 7.58
CA GLU A 256 23.51 3.30 7.02
C GLU A 256 23.69 3.99 5.65
N ARG A 257 24.83 4.65 5.45
CA ARG A 257 25.15 5.44 4.25
C ARG A 257 24.82 4.69 2.95
N GLU A 258 25.14 3.40 2.91
CA GLU A 258 24.88 2.53 1.75
C GLU A 258 23.39 2.36 1.45
N ALA A 259 22.55 2.18 2.48
CA ALA A 259 21.10 2.05 2.32
C ALA A 259 20.44 3.36 1.86
N ALA A 260 20.95 4.50 2.33
CA ALA A 260 20.51 5.82 1.86
C ALA A 260 20.87 6.04 0.39
N GLN A 261 22.11 5.74 0.00
CA GLN A 261 22.56 5.82 -1.38
C GLN A 261 21.77 4.88 -2.29
N GLU A 262 21.52 3.65 -1.87
CA GLU A 262 20.74 2.67 -2.63
C GLU A 262 19.29 3.14 -2.81
N THR A 263 18.66 3.68 -1.77
CA THR A 263 17.32 4.26 -1.87
C THR A 263 17.28 5.42 -2.87
N LEU A 264 18.24 6.35 -2.80
CA LEU A 264 18.33 7.47 -3.73
C LEU A 264 18.60 7.02 -5.18
N ARG A 265 19.43 5.98 -5.38
CA ARG A 265 19.62 5.35 -6.69
C ARG A 265 18.28 4.80 -7.19
N GLN A 266 17.58 4.01 -6.39
CA GLN A 266 16.29 3.43 -6.76
C GLN A 266 15.23 4.47 -7.14
N LEU A 267 15.16 5.60 -6.44
CA LEU A 267 14.26 6.72 -6.75
C LEU A 267 14.58 7.37 -8.10
N THR A 268 15.86 7.38 -8.47
CA THR A 268 16.38 7.99 -9.71
C THR A 268 16.67 6.98 -10.82
N THR A 269 16.36 5.68 -10.63
CA THR A 269 16.58 4.61 -11.61
C THR A 269 15.72 4.82 -12.87
N PRO A 270 16.29 4.62 -14.08
CA PRO A 270 15.52 4.61 -15.33
C PRO A 270 14.33 3.63 -15.27
N GLY A 271 13.15 4.05 -15.72
CA GLY A 271 11.94 3.21 -15.75
C GLY A 271 10.93 3.45 -14.62
N ARG A 272 11.28 4.24 -13.58
CA ARG A 272 10.27 4.74 -12.63
C ARG A 272 9.46 5.89 -13.21
N THR A 273 8.14 5.83 -13.04
CA THR A 273 7.15 6.80 -13.52
C THR A 273 7.39 8.23 -13.03
N CYS A 274 8.07 8.40 -11.88
CA CYS A 274 8.34 9.71 -11.26
C CYS A 274 9.82 10.10 -11.23
N ARG A 275 10.70 9.39 -11.96
CA ARG A 275 12.16 9.62 -11.91
C ARG A 275 12.54 11.09 -12.03
N ARG A 276 12.07 11.76 -13.09
CA ARG A 276 12.44 13.16 -13.39
C ARG A 276 11.98 14.12 -12.29
N ALA A 277 10.84 13.84 -11.66
CA ALA A 277 10.32 14.66 -10.58
C ALA A 277 11.18 14.47 -9.31
N TYR A 278 11.54 13.23 -8.97
CA TYR A 278 12.48 12.96 -7.88
C TYR A 278 13.86 13.59 -8.14
N GLU A 279 14.41 13.47 -9.35
CA GLU A 279 15.68 14.12 -9.72
C GLU A 279 15.60 15.64 -9.57
N ALA A 280 14.52 16.28 -10.01
CA ALA A 280 14.34 17.72 -9.88
C ALA A 280 14.22 18.18 -8.42
N VAL A 281 13.46 17.46 -7.59
CA VAL A 281 13.30 17.79 -6.16
C VAL A 281 14.61 17.57 -5.41
N ILE A 282 15.33 16.47 -5.68
CA ILE A 282 16.62 16.20 -5.03
C ILE A 282 17.66 17.23 -5.46
N ALA A 283 17.73 17.60 -6.75
CA ALA A 283 18.60 18.68 -7.22
C ALA A 283 18.27 20.01 -6.52
N GLY A 284 16.97 20.34 -6.35
CA GLY A 284 16.54 21.50 -5.59
C GLY A 284 16.98 21.46 -4.12
N ILE A 285 16.94 20.29 -3.48
CA ILE A 285 17.41 20.09 -2.10
C ILE A 285 18.94 20.33 -2.02
N CYS A 286 19.71 19.74 -2.93
CA CYS A 286 21.16 19.95 -2.97
C CYS A 286 21.48 21.44 -3.19
N ALA A 287 20.84 22.09 -4.16
CA ALA A 287 21.04 23.52 -4.44
C ALA A 287 20.73 24.39 -3.20
N ALA A 288 19.63 24.13 -2.50
CA ALA A 288 19.30 24.82 -1.25
C ALA A 288 20.37 24.61 -0.16
N GLY A 289 20.96 23.42 -0.06
CA GLY A 289 22.06 23.13 0.86
C GLY A 289 23.37 23.87 0.54
N HIS A 290 23.60 24.21 -0.73
CA HIS A 290 24.74 25.02 -1.19
C HIS A 290 24.51 26.54 -1.07
N GLY A 291 23.34 26.97 -0.57
CA GLY A 291 22.99 28.38 -0.41
C GLY A 291 22.31 29.02 -1.61
N ASP A 292 21.92 28.24 -2.63
CA ASP A 292 21.13 28.74 -3.74
C ASP A 292 19.67 28.97 -3.34
N CYS A 293 19.01 29.95 -3.97
CA CYS A 293 17.57 30.17 -3.80
C CYS A 293 16.75 29.12 -4.57
N ALA A 294 16.69 27.89 -4.07
CA ALA A 294 15.76 26.88 -4.52
C ALA A 294 14.55 26.77 -3.56
N ASP A 295 13.36 26.49 -4.10
CA ASP A 295 12.17 26.08 -3.32
C ASP A 295 11.84 24.61 -3.61
N PRO A 296 12.46 23.65 -2.89
CA PRO A 296 12.22 22.23 -3.09
C PRO A 296 10.75 21.84 -2.86
N VAL A 297 10.04 22.56 -1.99
CA VAL A 297 8.63 22.30 -1.68
C VAL A 297 7.76 22.73 -2.86
N GLY A 298 7.98 23.93 -3.40
CA GLY A 298 7.32 24.39 -4.62
C GLY A 298 7.59 23.49 -5.82
N LEU A 299 8.84 23.04 -6.00
CA LEU A 299 9.22 22.08 -7.03
C LEU A 299 8.48 20.74 -6.86
N ALA A 300 8.38 20.22 -5.65
CA ALA A 300 7.64 18.98 -5.37
C ALA A 300 6.14 19.15 -5.64
N MET A 301 5.54 20.28 -5.25
CA MET A 301 4.15 20.60 -5.56
C MET A 301 3.89 20.64 -7.07
N ALA A 302 4.77 21.31 -7.83
CA ALA A 302 4.58 21.49 -9.27
C ALA A 302 4.87 20.22 -10.09
N SER A 303 5.96 19.52 -9.78
CA SER A 303 6.42 18.36 -10.54
C SER A 303 5.70 17.06 -10.18
N MET A 304 5.16 16.96 -8.96
CA MET A 304 4.51 15.75 -8.44
C MET A 304 3.04 15.97 -8.08
N ASP A 305 2.48 17.16 -8.32
CA ASP A 305 1.07 17.49 -8.10
C ASP A 305 0.61 17.22 -6.65
N LEU A 306 1.52 17.50 -5.70
CA LEU A 306 1.32 17.31 -4.27
C LEU A 306 0.70 18.54 -3.63
N ALA A 307 -0.16 18.35 -2.62
CA ALA A 307 -0.51 19.44 -1.73
C ALA A 307 0.68 19.83 -0.84
N ARG A 308 0.66 21.09 -0.35
CA ARG A 308 1.76 21.66 0.43
C ARG A 308 2.19 20.82 1.64
N PRO A 309 1.29 20.23 2.46
CA PRO A 309 1.70 19.37 3.58
C PRO A 309 2.48 18.13 3.13
N SER A 310 2.03 17.50 2.04
CA SER A 310 2.63 16.29 1.46
C SER A 310 3.97 16.59 0.80
N ALA A 311 4.06 17.69 0.06
CA ALA A 311 5.31 18.20 -0.51
C ALA A 311 6.37 18.49 0.58
N ARG A 312 5.97 19.14 1.69
CA ARG A 312 6.86 19.37 2.83
C ARG A 312 7.36 18.07 3.46
N ARG A 313 6.46 17.09 3.65
CA ARG A 313 6.85 15.79 4.21
C ARG A 313 7.83 15.07 3.28
N LEU A 314 7.58 15.07 1.98
CA LEU A 314 8.47 14.49 0.99
C LEU A 314 9.85 15.15 1.01
N VAL A 315 9.90 16.48 0.96
CA VAL A 315 11.16 17.22 1.00
C VAL A 315 11.94 16.90 2.28
N ARG A 316 11.32 16.89 3.45
CA ARG A 316 11.97 16.49 4.71
C ARG A 316 12.57 15.09 4.64
N THR A 317 11.81 14.12 4.14
CA THR A 317 12.27 12.74 3.96
C THR A 317 13.48 12.66 3.02
N LEU A 318 13.43 13.37 1.89
CA LEU A 318 14.53 13.41 0.93
C LEU A 318 15.76 14.14 1.48
N VAL A 319 15.59 15.22 2.23
CA VAL A 319 16.68 15.93 2.93
C VAL A 319 17.43 14.97 3.85
N SER A 320 16.72 14.19 4.67
CA SER A 320 17.34 13.19 5.55
C SER A 320 18.09 12.10 4.78
N LEU A 321 17.55 11.65 3.62
CA LEU A 321 18.22 10.66 2.77
C LEU A 321 19.49 11.22 2.12
N VAL A 322 19.44 12.44 1.58
CA VAL A 322 20.59 13.13 0.98
C VAL A 322 21.67 13.34 2.05
N ALA A 323 21.29 13.77 3.24
CA ALA A 323 22.20 13.92 4.38
C ALA A 323 22.88 12.60 4.76
N ALA A 324 22.12 11.50 4.86
CA ALA A 324 22.67 10.20 5.21
C ALA A 324 23.56 9.60 4.10
N ALA A 325 23.28 9.92 2.82
CA ALA A 325 24.08 9.47 1.68
C ALA A 325 25.47 10.14 1.60
N GLY A 326 25.58 11.34 2.18
CA GLY A 326 26.80 12.13 2.30
C GLY A 326 27.16 13.02 1.10
N PRO A 327 28.20 13.86 1.25
CA PRO A 327 28.50 14.96 0.33
C PRO A 327 28.90 14.48 -1.08
N ASP A 328 29.62 13.36 -1.18
CA ASP A 328 30.02 12.73 -2.45
C ASP A 328 28.81 12.49 -3.38
N TRP A 329 27.64 12.19 -2.79
CA TRP A 329 26.43 11.92 -3.55
C TRP A 329 25.81 13.22 -4.10
N SER A 330 25.83 14.30 -3.32
CA SER A 330 25.35 15.62 -3.75
C SER A 330 26.24 16.24 -4.83
N GLU A 331 27.56 16.13 -4.71
CA GLU A 331 28.52 16.71 -5.66
C GLU A 331 28.42 16.04 -7.04
N ALA A 332 28.33 14.71 -7.08
CA ALA A 332 28.21 13.95 -8.33
C ALA A 332 26.93 14.27 -9.14
N ARG A 333 25.89 14.80 -8.48
CA ARG A 333 24.59 15.16 -9.13
C ARG A 333 24.43 16.66 -9.36
N CYS A 334 25.13 17.51 -8.61
CA CYS A 334 25.23 18.95 -8.88
C CYS A 334 26.10 19.26 -10.11
N SER A 335 26.99 18.34 -10.52
CA SER A 335 27.82 18.46 -11.73
C SER A 335 27.07 18.26 -13.05
N ILE A 336 25.76 18.01 -13.04
CA ILE A 336 24.97 17.87 -14.27
C ILE A 336 24.30 19.21 -14.58
N ASP A 337 24.57 19.74 -15.77
CA ASP A 337 24.11 20.96 -16.47
C ASP A 337 22.59 21.31 -16.43
N SER A 338 21.82 20.85 -15.45
CA SER A 338 20.36 20.97 -15.37
C SER A 338 19.85 22.27 -14.74
N ILE A 339 20.71 23.11 -14.14
CA ILE A 339 20.30 24.43 -13.63
C ILE A 339 20.02 25.43 -14.78
N VAL A 340 20.41 25.12 -16.03
CA VAL A 340 20.24 26.02 -17.17
C VAL A 340 18.80 26.07 -17.71
N ALA A 341 17.91 25.13 -17.35
CA ALA A 341 16.55 25.08 -17.92
C ALA A 341 15.45 25.78 -17.08
N THR A 342 15.74 26.27 -15.87
CA THR A 342 14.73 26.94 -15.01
C THR A 342 14.98 28.44 -14.86
N ARG A 343 15.41 29.09 -15.95
CA ARG A 343 15.49 30.56 -16.06
C ARG A 343 14.21 31.20 -16.62
N VAL A 344 13.07 30.51 -16.52
CA VAL A 344 11.76 31.05 -16.88
C VAL A 344 10.98 31.33 -15.60
N HIS A 345 10.57 32.59 -15.46
CA HIS A 345 9.80 33.20 -14.35
C HIS A 345 10.59 33.69 -13.14
N ARG A 346 11.42 34.70 -13.38
CA ARG A 346 11.98 35.58 -12.33
C ARG A 346 11.13 36.81 -12.00
N GLU A 347 9.90 36.93 -12.50
CA GLU A 347 9.13 38.19 -12.35
C GLU A 347 7.94 38.14 -11.38
N HIS A 348 7.56 37.01 -10.80
CA HIS A 348 6.44 36.98 -9.84
C HIS A 348 6.66 36.00 -8.69
N VAL A 349 7.60 36.28 -7.79
CA VAL A 349 7.60 35.69 -6.44
C VAL A 349 7.98 36.75 -5.41
N LEU A 350 6.96 37.49 -4.95
CA LEU A 350 6.99 38.15 -3.65
C LEU A 350 6.80 37.06 -2.56
N ILE A 351 7.86 36.87 -1.77
CA ILE A 351 7.90 36.34 -0.40
C ILE A 351 7.05 35.09 -0.13
N LEU A 352 7.70 33.91 -0.10
CA LEU A 352 7.29 32.80 0.78
C LEU A 352 8.51 31.98 1.24
N THR A 353 8.94 32.22 2.47
CA THR A 353 9.86 31.39 3.26
C THR A 353 9.31 29.97 3.40
N GLY A 354 10.01 28.99 2.84
CA GLY A 354 9.51 27.61 2.68
C GLY A 354 10.11 26.55 3.62
N LEU A 355 11.25 26.83 4.26
CA LEU A 355 11.92 25.94 5.21
C LEU A 355 11.96 26.59 6.59
N GLY A 356 11.66 25.83 7.64
CA GLY A 356 11.92 26.27 9.01
C GLY A 356 13.43 26.39 9.28
N PRO A 357 13.87 27.20 10.26
CA PRO A 357 15.29 27.35 10.58
C PRO A 357 15.99 26.01 10.87
N ASP A 358 15.29 25.05 11.48
CA ASP A 358 15.81 23.70 11.76
C ASP A 358 16.05 22.87 10.49
N GLU A 359 15.25 23.07 9.44
CA GLU A 359 15.36 22.34 8.17
C GLU A 359 16.50 22.90 7.30
N ALA A 360 16.69 24.22 7.35
CA ALA A 360 17.83 24.88 6.71
C ALA A 360 19.16 24.48 7.38
N ALA A 361 19.16 24.34 8.71
CA ALA A 361 20.34 23.88 9.45
C ALA A 361 20.71 22.42 9.10
N LEU A 362 19.74 21.52 9.01
CA LEU A 362 19.98 20.12 8.61
C LEU A 362 20.51 19.98 7.18
N ALA A 363 20.00 20.79 6.24
CA ALA A 363 20.51 20.80 4.86
C ALA A 363 21.93 21.37 4.75
N GLN A 364 22.30 22.36 5.59
CA GLN A 364 23.65 22.92 5.62
C GLN A 364 24.67 21.97 6.27
N VAL A 365 24.26 21.19 7.28
CA VAL A 365 25.11 20.17 7.91
C VAL A 365 25.42 19.04 6.92
N ALA A 366 24.41 18.56 6.18
CA ALA A 366 24.53 17.50 5.18
C ALA A 366 25.58 17.75 4.07
N VAL A 367 25.82 19.02 3.73
CA VAL A 367 26.73 19.42 2.63
C VAL A 367 28.14 19.74 3.13
N ARG A 368 28.33 19.98 4.43
CA ARG A 368 29.62 20.41 5.02
C ARG A 368 30.37 19.33 5.80
N SER A 369 29.73 18.19 6.08
CA SER A 369 30.31 17.00 6.73
C SER A 369 30.45 15.87 5.73
#